data_AF-A0A7R9PFX6-F1
#
_entry.id   AF-A0A7R9PFX6-F1
#
_cell.length_a   1.000
_cell.length_b   1.000
_cell.length_c   1.000
_cell.angle_alpha   90.00
_cell.angle_beta   90.00
_cell.angle_gamma   90.00
#
_symmetry.space_group_name_H-M   'P 1'
#
loop_
_entity.id
_entity.type
_entity.pdbx_description
1 polymer ?
#
loop_
_entity_poly.entity_id
_entity_poly.type
_entity_poly.pdbx_seq_one_letter_code
_entity_poly.pdbx_strand_id
1 'polypeptide(L)'
;KVSSKLKLAMSTAKDIDLLRDGYRSVAKRGAILFFVLSDMAVVNSMYQYALSAYLGVFTYSLRKALPDTSQEKRLNNIINTLTVNVYEYGCTGIFEKHKLLFSFQITMKLEQSRGKVSQPELDFFIKGAITLEKTSVPCPAKWITAQVW
;
A
#
# COMPACT_ATOMS: atom_id res chain seq x y z
N LYS A 1 -18.18 -37.51 -26.09
CA LYS A 1 -18.69 -36.91 -24.83
C LYS A 1 -17.58 -36.34 -23.93
N VAL A 2 -16.38 -36.94 -23.86
CA VAL A 2 -15.26 -36.42 -23.02
C VAL A 2 -14.50 -35.27 -23.71
N SER A 3 -14.19 -35.40 -25.02
CA SER A 3 -13.46 -34.37 -25.78
C SER A 3 -14.17 -33.00 -25.83
N SER A 4 -15.50 -32.97 -25.96
CA SER A 4 -16.28 -31.71 -25.94
C SER A 4 -16.26 -31.05 -24.55
N LYS A 5 -16.33 -31.83 -23.48
CA LYS A 5 -16.21 -31.33 -22.09
C LYS A 5 -14.81 -30.77 -21.83
N LEU A 6 -13.76 -31.40 -22.35
CA LEU A 6 -12.38 -30.91 -22.26
C LEU A 6 -12.21 -29.56 -22.99
N LYS A 7 -12.77 -29.42 -24.19
CA LYS A 7 -12.73 -28.14 -24.93
C LYS A 7 -13.46 -27.01 -24.17
N LEU A 8 -14.64 -27.30 -23.62
CA LEU A 8 -15.38 -26.33 -22.82
C LEU A 8 -14.60 -25.93 -21.55
N ALA A 9 -14.05 -26.91 -20.83
CA ALA A 9 -13.26 -26.66 -19.63
C ALA A 9 -12.03 -25.79 -19.91
N MET A 10 -11.33 -26.01 -21.03
CA MET A 10 -10.20 -25.17 -21.44
C MET A 10 -10.64 -23.72 -21.72
N SER A 11 -11.76 -23.52 -22.40
CA SER A 11 -12.30 -22.16 -22.63
C SER A 11 -12.63 -21.47 -21.30
N THR A 12 -13.36 -22.15 -20.42
CA THR A 12 -13.75 -21.60 -19.11
C THR A 12 -12.53 -21.29 -18.24
N ALA A 13 -11.50 -22.13 -18.25
CA ALA A 13 -10.26 -21.87 -17.52
C ALA A 13 -9.57 -20.59 -18.00
N LYS A 14 -9.49 -20.40 -19.32
CA LYS A 14 -8.95 -19.18 -19.92
C LYS A 14 -9.75 -17.93 -19.50
N ASP A 15 -11.07 -18.03 -19.50
CA ASP A 15 -11.94 -16.92 -19.08
C ASP A 15 -11.76 -16.58 -17.59
N ILE A 16 -11.58 -17.60 -16.73
CA ILE A 16 -11.28 -17.41 -15.30
C ILE A 16 -9.93 -16.71 -15.12
N ASP A 17 -8.90 -17.11 -15.87
CA ASP A 17 -7.58 -16.49 -15.77
C ASP A 17 -7.61 -15.02 -16.18
N LEU A 18 -8.33 -14.70 -17.27
CA LEU A 18 -8.52 -13.32 -17.72
C LEU A 18 -9.26 -12.47 -16.66
N LEU A 19 -10.33 -13.01 -16.09
CA LEU A 19 -11.05 -12.34 -15.02
C LEU A 19 -10.16 -12.14 -13.79
N ARG A 20 -9.42 -13.16 -13.36
CA ARG A 20 -8.50 -13.08 -12.21
C ARG A 20 -7.46 -11.99 -12.39
N ASP A 21 -6.84 -11.94 -13.56
CA ASP A 21 -5.79 -10.97 -13.86
C ASP A 21 -6.33 -9.52 -13.82
N GLY A 22 -7.60 -9.32 -14.20
CA GLY A 22 -8.29 -8.03 -14.06
C GLY A 22 -8.41 -7.53 -12.62
N TYR A 23 -8.41 -8.41 -11.60
CA TYR A 23 -8.49 -8.03 -10.18
C TYR A 23 -7.12 -8.04 -9.48
N ARG A 24 -6.03 -8.36 -10.19
CA ARG A 24 -4.68 -8.42 -9.61
C ARG A 24 -4.24 -7.09 -8.99
N SER A 25 -4.68 -5.96 -9.53
CA SER A 25 -4.40 -4.62 -8.99
C SER A 25 -4.98 -4.42 -7.58
N VAL A 26 -6.23 -4.85 -7.35
CA VAL A 26 -6.88 -4.83 -6.04
C VAL A 26 -6.17 -5.77 -5.07
N ALA A 27 -5.81 -6.98 -5.50
CA ALA A 27 -5.08 -7.94 -4.68
C ALA A 27 -3.71 -7.38 -4.25
N LYS A 28 -2.96 -6.76 -5.17
CA LYS A 28 -1.69 -6.09 -4.87
C LYS A 28 -1.89 -4.96 -3.85
N ARG A 29 -2.91 -4.13 -4.02
CA ARG A 29 -3.26 -3.06 -3.07
C ARG A 29 -3.54 -3.62 -1.67
N GLY A 30 -4.34 -4.68 -1.58
CA GLY A 30 -4.65 -5.34 -0.31
C GLY A 30 -3.41 -5.90 0.37
N ALA A 31 -2.55 -6.60 -0.38
CA ALA A 31 -1.31 -7.14 0.17
C ALA A 31 -0.42 -6.02 0.77
N ILE A 32 -0.24 -4.91 0.04
CA ILE A 32 0.55 -3.77 0.54
C ILE A 32 -0.04 -3.23 1.85
N LEU A 33 -1.36 -3.02 1.90
CA LEU A 33 -2.03 -2.50 3.08
C LEU A 33 -1.92 -3.44 4.29
N PHE A 34 -2.00 -4.76 4.08
CA PHE A 34 -1.79 -5.73 5.14
C PHE A 34 -0.37 -5.68 5.70
N PHE A 35 0.64 -5.64 4.82
CA PHE A 35 2.03 -5.57 5.27
C PHE A 35 2.31 -4.26 6.02
N VAL A 36 1.82 -3.12 5.56
CA VAL A 36 1.92 -1.86 6.30
C VAL A 36 1.29 -1.96 7.69
N LEU A 37 0.11 -2.58 7.79
CA LEU A 37 -0.58 -2.77 9.06
C LEU A 37 0.21 -3.71 10.00
N SER A 38 0.78 -4.80 9.46
CA SER A 38 1.60 -5.74 10.22
C SER A 38 2.93 -5.13 10.68
N ASP A 39 3.55 -4.28 9.85
CA ASP A 39 4.82 -3.62 10.14
C ASP A 39 4.71 -2.62 11.31
N MET A 40 3.49 -2.17 11.64
CA MET A 40 3.26 -1.33 12.83
C MET A 40 3.66 -2.01 14.14
N ALA A 41 3.71 -3.36 14.18
CA ALA A 41 4.22 -4.10 15.33
C ALA A 41 5.69 -3.78 15.65
N VAL A 42 6.47 -3.32 14.67
CA VAL A 42 7.86 -2.86 14.86
C VAL A 42 7.90 -1.51 15.59
N VAL A 43 6.89 -0.66 15.38
CA VAL A 43 6.77 0.63 16.07
C VAL A 43 6.37 0.43 17.52
N ASN A 44 5.44 -0.49 17.78
CA ASN A 44 5.04 -0.88 19.12
C ASN A 44 4.50 -2.30 19.13
N SER A 45 4.97 -3.13 20.06
CA SER A 45 4.56 -4.54 20.17
C SER A 45 3.06 -4.75 20.41
N MET A 46 2.32 -3.72 20.84
CA MET A 46 0.87 -3.77 20.97
C MET A 46 0.12 -3.73 19.63
N TYR A 47 0.75 -3.24 18.55
CA TYR A 47 0.10 -3.09 17.23
C TYR A 47 0.18 -4.37 16.40
N GLN A 48 -0.35 -5.46 16.96
CA GLN A 48 -0.40 -6.74 16.26
C GLN A 48 -1.76 -6.96 15.62
N TYR A 49 -1.74 -7.33 14.34
CA TYR A 49 -2.94 -7.60 13.56
C TYR A 49 -2.84 -8.97 12.91
N ALA A 50 -3.83 -9.82 13.16
CA ALA A 50 -3.91 -11.12 12.52
C ALA A 50 -4.40 -10.98 11.07
N LEU A 51 -3.85 -11.81 10.17
CA LEU A 51 -4.31 -11.88 8.78
C LEU A 51 -5.80 -12.22 8.69
N SER A 52 -6.31 -13.09 9.56
CA SER A 52 -7.73 -13.45 9.60
C SER A 52 -8.64 -12.26 9.89
N ALA A 53 -8.27 -11.39 10.83
CA ALA A 53 -9.00 -10.17 11.14
C ALA A 53 -8.95 -9.18 9.97
N TYR A 54 -7.77 -9.01 9.36
CA TYR A 54 -7.61 -8.22 8.15
C TYR A 54 -8.48 -8.72 6.99
N LEU A 55 -8.57 -10.03 6.77
CA LEU A 55 -9.42 -10.61 5.72
C LEU A 55 -10.91 -10.32 5.96
N GLY A 56 -11.32 -10.18 7.22
CA GLY A 56 -12.66 -9.69 7.57
C GLY A 56 -12.89 -8.26 7.05
N VAL A 57 -11.96 -7.34 7.30
CA VAL A 57 -12.00 -5.95 6.80
C VAL A 57 -11.92 -5.90 5.27
N PHE A 58 -11.08 -6.75 4.66
CA PHE A 58 -10.95 -6.86 3.22
C PHE A 58 -12.27 -7.29 2.58
N THR A 59 -12.89 -8.36 3.09
CA THR A 59 -14.19 -8.86 2.60
C THR A 59 -15.30 -7.84 2.82
N TYR A 60 -15.31 -7.17 3.98
CA TYR A 60 -16.24 -6.07 4.26
C TYR A 60 -16.10 -4.94 3.22
N SER A 61 -14.87 -4.56 2.90
CA SER A 61 -14.57 -3.51 1.93
C SER A 61 -15.05 -3.86 0.52
N LEU A 62 -14.87 -5.13 0.11
CA LEU A 62 -15.39 -5.62 -1.18
C LEU A 62 -16.92 -5.53 -1.26
N ARG A 63 -17.63 -5.83 -0.17
CA ARG A 63 -19.09 -5.76 -0.11
C ARG A 63 -19.60 -4.32 -0.06
N LYS A 64 -18.85 -3.41 0.56
CA LYS A 64 -19.25 -2.01 0.76
C LYS A 64 -18.89 -1.11 -0.42
N ALA A 65 -17.92 -1.49 -1.24
CA ALA A 65 -17.50 -0.73 -2.41
C ALA A 65 -18.68 -0.51 -3.38
N LEU A 66 -18.78 0.71 -3.92
CA LEU A 66 -19.85 1.08 -4.85
C LEU A 66 -19.75 0.24 -6.14
N PRO A 67 -20.83 -0.47 -6.52
CA PRO A 67 -20.85 -1.22 -7.76
C PRO A 67 -20.84 -0.27 -8.97
N ASP A 68 -20.18 -0.68 -10.04
CA ASP A 68 -20.13 0.07 -11.31
C ASP A 68 -20.13 -0.94 -12.46
N THR A 69 -20.70 -0.55 -13.61
CA THR A 69 -20.73 -1.35 -14.83
C THR A 69 -19.38 -1.39 -15.53
N SER A 70 -18.60 -0.32 -15.42
CA SER A 70 -17.20 -0.29 -15.88
C SER A 70 -16.33 -1.02 -14.87
N GLN A 71 -15.65 -2.07 -15.34
CA GLN A 71 -14.72 -2.84 -14.52
C GLN A 71 -13.64 -1.96 -13.90
N GLU A 72 -13.07 -1.02 -14.67
CA GLU A 72 -12.02 -0.12 -14.17
C GLU A 72 -12.54 0.78 -13.03
N LYS A 73 -13.71 1.40 -13.19
CA LYS A 73 -14.32 2.24 -12.16
C LYS A 73 -14.63 1.42 -10.90
N ARG A 74 -15.18 0.22 -11.08
CA ARG A 74 -15.45 -0.70 -9.97
C ARG A 74 -14.17 -1.06 -9.21
N LEU A 75 -13.07 -1.36 -9.90
CA LEU A 75 -11.78 -1.66 -9.27
C LEU A 75 -11.25 -0.45 -8.48
N ASN A 76 -11.37 0.76 -9.02
CA ASN A 76 -10.99 1.99 -8.32
C ASN A 76 -11.86 2.23 -7.07
N ASN A 77 -13.17 2.01 -7.16
CA ASN A 77 -14.06 2.10 -6.01
C ASN A 77 -13.64 1.11 -4.91
N ILE A 78 -13.35 -0.13 -5.28
CA ILE A 78 -12.86 -1.14 -4.34
C ILE A 78 -11.54 -0.72 -3.68
N ILE A 79 -10.57 -0.24 -4.47
CA ILE A 79 -9.26 0.22 -3.96
C ILE A 79 -9.44 1.36 -2.96
N ASN A 80 -10.30 2.33 -3.27
CA ASN A 80 -10.56 3.49 -2.41
C ASN A 80 -11.25 3.07 -1.11
N THR A 81 -12.34 2.31 -1.20
CA THR A 81 -13.06 1.80 -0.01
C THR A 81 -12.15 0.93 0.86
N LEU A 82 -11.35 0.05 0.26
CA LEU A 82 -10.40 -0.78 1.00
C LEU A 82 -9.35 0.05 1.73
N THR A 83 -8.81 1.08 1.09
CA THR A 83 -7.78 1.94 1.69
C THR A 83 -8.33 2.66 2.93
N VAL A 84 -9.53 3.24 2.82
CA VAL A 84 -10.20 3.94 3.93
C VAL A 84 -10.52 2.99 5.07
N ASN A 85 -11.17 1.86 4.79
CA ASN A 85 -11.57 0.91 5.82
C ASN A 85 -10.36 0.31 6.56
N VAL A 86 -9.26 0.02 5.86
CA VAL A 86 -8.04 -0.49 6.52
C VAL A 86 -7.38 0.61 7.37
N TYR A 87 -7.37 1.85 6.88
CA TYR A 87 -6.85 2.97 7.67
C TYR A 87 -7.65 3.21 8.94
N GLU A 88 -8.99 3.22 8.84
CA GLU A 88 -9.89 3.36 9.99
C GLU A 88 -9.70 2.22 10.97
N TYR A 89 -9.68 0.97 10.48
CA TYR A 89 -9.44 -0.22 11.28
C TYR A 89 -8.10 -0.14 12.04
N GLY A 90 -7.00 0.23 11.37
CA GLY A 90 -5.71 0.44 12.03
C GLY A 90 -5.78 1.56 13.08
N CYS A 91 -6.38 2.70 12.74
CA CYS A 91 -6.51 3.84 13.65
C CYS A 91 -7.34 3.55 14.91
N THR A 92 -8.20 2.53 14.92
CA THR A 92 -8.91 2.11 16.15
C THR A 92 -7.98 1.49 17.20
N GLY A 93 -6.88 0.86 16.79
CA GLY A 93 -5.94 0.18 17.68
C GLY A 93 -4.64 0.94 17.94
N ILE A 94 -4.34 1.97 17.13
CA ILE A 94 -3.10 2.73 17.17
C ILE A 94 -3.27 4.02 18.00
N PHE A 95 -2.26 4.36 18.81
CA PHE A 95 -2.25 5.62 19.57
C PHE A 95 -2.17 6.83 18.63
N GLU A 96 -2.79 7.94 19.01
CA GLU A 96 -2.85 9.18 18.22
C GLU A 96 -1.48 9.63 17.68
N LYS A 97 -0.44 9.57 18.52
CA LYS A 97 0.94 9.94 18.16
C LYS A 97 1.53 9.17 16.97
N HIS A 98 1.00 7.98 16.65
CA HIS A 98 1.50 7.13 15.57
C HIS A 98 0.55 7.09 14.35
N LYS A 99 -0.61 7.76 14.38
CA LYS A 99 -1.55 7.77 13.24
C LYS A 99 -0.96 8.47 12.01
N LEU A 100 -0.21 9.56 12.22
CA LEU A 100 0.48 10.24 11.13
C LEU A 100 1.55 9.34 10.50
N LEU A 101 2.33 8.63 11.32
CA LEU A 101 3.31 7.66 10.85
C LEU A 101 2.65 6.54 10.03
N PHE A 102 1.51 6.03 10.48
CA PHE A 102 0.76 5.00 9.76
C PHE A 102 0.26 5.51 8.40
N SER A 103 -0.33 6.71 8.34
CA SER A 103 -0.76 7.35 7.08
C SER A 103 0.42 7.56 6.12
N PHE A 104 1.55 8.00 6.66
CA PHE A 104 2.78 8.16 5.89
C PHE A 104 3.28 6.83 5.32
N GLN A 105 3.36 5.77 6.14
CA GLN A 105 3.78 4.43 5.70
C GLN A 105 2.87 3.87 4.61
N ILE A 106 1.54 4.01 4.74
CA ILE A 106 0.59 3.64 3.69
C ILE A 106 0.94 4.37 2.39
N THR A 107 1.06 5.69 2.45
CA THR A 107 1.34 6.52 1.26
C THR A 107 2.66 6.12 0.61
N MET A 108 3.73 5.99 1.39
CA MET A 108 5.06 5.64 0.88
C MET A 108 5.07 4.28 0.21
N LYS A 109 4.52 3.22 0.84
CA LYS A 109 4.49 1.88 0.23
C LYS A 109 3.66 1.84 -1.04
N LEU A 110 2.59 2.64 -1.13
CA LEU A 110 1.78 2.75 -2.33
C LEU A 110 2.49 3.47 -3.47
N GLU A 111 3.19 4.57 -3.19
CA GLU A 111 3.97 5.31 -4.20
C GLU A 111 5.22 4.52 -4.64
N GLN A 112 5.86 3.79 -3.73
CA GLN A 112 6.91 2.81 -4.06
C GLN A 112 6.38 1.71 -4.98
N SER A 113 5.19 1.17 -4.72
CA SER A 113 4.54 0.18 -5.59
C SER A 113 4.21 0.74 -6.99
N ARG A 114 4.10 2.07 -7.14
CA ARG A 114 3.89 2.77 -8.42
C ARG A 114 5.21 3.15 -9.10
N GLY A 115 6.35 2.91 -8.44
CA GLY A 115 7.67 3.31 -8.94
C GLY A 115 7.94 4.81 -8.90
N LYS A 116 7.13 5.58 -8.15
CA LYS A 116 7.27 7.03 -8.04
C LYS A 116 8.25 7.48 -6.95
N VAL A 117 8.52 6.59 -6.00
CA VAL A 117 9.51 6.82 -4.94
C VAL A 117 10.43 5.62 -4.86
N SER A 118 11.73 5.87 -4.83
CA SER A 118 12.77 4.87 -4.66
C SER A 118 13.13 4.69 -3.18
N GLN A 119 13.69 3.52 -2.83
CA GLN A 119 14.18 3.29 -1.46
C GLN A 119 15.32 4.25 -1.07
N PRO A 120 16.29 4.58 -1.95
CA PRO A 120 17.33 5.56 -1.63
C PRO A 120 16.81 6.97 -1.33
N GLU A 121 15.78 7.44 -2.04
CA GLU A 121 15.15 8.74 -1.75
C GLU A 121 14.49 8.75 -0.37
N LEU A 122 13.81 7.65 -0.01
CA LEU A 122 13.22 7.51 1.31
C LEU A 122 14.28 7.40 2.41
N ASP A 123 15.36 6.66 2.17
CA ASP A 123 16.47 6.54 3.12
C ASP A 123 17.14 7.89 3.35
N PHE A 124 17.34 8.67 2.28
CA PHE A 124 17.83 10.04 2.36
C PHE A 124 16.86 10.94 3.12
N PHE A 125 15.56 10.83 2.89
CA PHE A 125 14.54 11.59 3.62
C PHE A 125 14.55 11.29 5.13
N ILE A 126 14.73 10.03 5.51
CA ILE A 126 14.71 9.61 6.93
C ILE A 126 16.04 9.94 7.63
N LYS A 127 17.17 9.67 6.97
CA LYS A 127 18.50 9.76 7.59
C LYS A 127 19.18 11.12 7.36
N GLY A 128 18.74 11.87 6.36
CA GLY A 128 19.41 13.06 5.86
C GLY A 128 20.71 12.74 5.10
N ALA A 129 21.45 13.79 4.74
CA ALA A 129 22.81 13.66 4.23
C ALA A 129 23.75 13.33 5.41
N ILE A 130 24.15 12.06 5.55
CA ILE A 130 25.18 11.66 6.53
C ILE A 130 26.57 11.90 5.93
N THR A 131 26.85 13.12 5.47
CA THR A 131 28.19 13.50 5.00
C THR A 131 28.89 14.28 6.10
N LEU A 132 29.94 13.69 6.67
CA LEU A 132 30.85 14.35 7.64
C LEU A 132 31.79 15.37 6.98
N GLU A 133 31.88 15.34 5.65
CA GLU A 133 32.80 16.17 4.88
C GLU A 133 32.17 17.54 4.58
N LYS A 134 32.93 18.60 4.85
CA LYS A 134 32.55 19.96 4.44
C LYS A 134 32.46 20.00 2.91
N THR A 135 31.31 20.43 2.39
CA THR A 135 31.12 20.70 0.96
C THR A 135 32.19 21.68 0.47
N SER A 136 32.80 21.40 -0.69
CA SER A 136 33.77 22.31 -1.32
C SER A 136 33.11 23.59 -1.84
N VAL A 137 31.79 23.57 -1.95
CA VAL A 137 30.97 24.69 -2.43
C VAL A 137 30.72 25.65 -1.27
N PRO A 138 31.05 26.95 -1.39
CA PRO A 138 30.77 27.93 -0.36
C PRO A 138 29.26 28.15 -0.20
N CYS A 139 28.83 28.41 1.03
CA CYS A 139 27.42 28.67 1.34
C CYS A 139 26.89 29.86 0.50
N PRO A 140 25.82 29.68 -0.28
CA PRO A 140 25.33 30.69 -1.22
C PRO A 140 24.62 31.85 -0.52
N ALA A 141 24.24 31.70 0.76
CA ALA A 141 23.50 32.72 1.47
C ALA A 141 23.89 32.81 2.95
N LYS A 142 24.06 34.04 3.44
CA LYS A 142 24.50 34.32 4.82
C LYS A 142 23.51 33.87 5.91
N TRP A 143 22.25 33.59 5.55
CA TRP A 143 21.21 33.13 6.49
C TRP A 143 21.19 31.61 6.68
N ILE A 144 21.88 30.84 5.82
CA ILE A 144 21.96 29.39 5.95
C ILE A 144 23.13 29.07 6.90
N THR A 145 22.86 28.28 7.93
CA THR A 145 23.88 27.83 8.88
C THR A 145 24.76 26.76 8.23
N ALA A 146 26.02 26.65 8.67
CA ALA A 146 26.96 25.65 8.18
C ALA A 146 26.57 24.19 8.46
N GLN A 147 25.52 23.95 9.27
CA GLN A 147 24.98 22.63 9.53
C GLN A 147 23.85 22.26 8.54
N VAL A 148 23.15 23.27 7.99
CA VAL A 148 22.08 23.09 7.01
C VAL A 148 22.63 23.09 5.59
N TRP A 149 23.73 23.82 5.36
CA TRP A 149 24.52 23.81 4.12
C TRP A 149 25.42 22.59 4.03
#